data_AF-A0A5A8A1H8-F1
#
_entry.id   AF-A0A5A8A1H8-F1
#
_cell.length_a   1.000
_cell.length_b   1.000
_cell.length_c   1.000
_cell.angle_alpha   90.00
_cell.angle_beta   90.00
_cell.angle_gamma   90.00
#
_symmetry.space_group_name_H-M   'P 1'
#
loop_
_entity.id
_entity.type
_entity.pdbx_description
1 polymer ?
#
loop_
_entity_poly.entity_id
_entity_poly.type
_entity_poly.pdbx_seq_one_letter_code
_entity_poly.pdbx_strand_id
1 'polypeptide(L)'
;MDQQLLEEEYAAAVRDLPLWAVIEASERFRSGRTLIKRRIGFRPDSAEFALEAREGMIPVRAQFVRVNRILNAEVYELPSPKDRAKVEQLAEAFRARSMAGADGRPIPTEAEIGRAREAALRDQVAALRRTGASGGISALMDRLDAKRGRPAQGSLVEEPTGEPDRT
;
A
#
# COMPACT_ATOMS: atom_id res chain seq x y z
N MET A 1 -5.81 -42.12 -16.80
CA MET A 1 -5.45 -41.40 -15.56
C MET A 1 -6.53 -40.38 -15.35
N ASP A 2 -7.19 -40.40 -14.19
CA ASP A 2 -8.14 -39.36 -13.82
C ASP A 2 -7.38 -38.04 -13.66
N GLN A 3 -7.80 -37.00 -14.37
CA GLN A 3 -7.15 -35.69 -14.32
C GLN A 3 -7.16 -35.12 -12.89
N GLN A 4 -8.23 -35.38 -12.15
CA GLN A 4 -8.42 -34.92 -10.77
C GLN A 4 -7.35 -35.48 -9.83
N LEU A 5 -7.03 -36.77 -9.93
CA LEU A 5 -5.99 -37.41 -9.12
C LEU A 5 -4.62 -36.74 -9.34
N LEU A 6 -4.32 -36.40 -10.59
CA LEU A 6 -3.06 -35.73 -10.93
C LEU A 6 -2.99 -34.31 -10.35
N GLU A 7 -4.08 -33.56 -10.44
CA GLU A 7 -4.16 -32.21 -9.88
C GLU A 7 -3.99 -32.24 -8.35
N GLU A 8 -4.57 -33.23 -7.68
CA GLU A 8 -4.41 -33.46 -6.25
C GLU A 8 -2.97 -33.81 -5.87
N GLU A 9 -2.29 -34.66 -6.64
CA GLU A 9 -0.87 -35.01 -6.43
C GLU A 9 0.03 -33.77 -6.53
N TYR A 10 -0.21 -32.93 -7.54
CA TYR A 10 0.54 -31.68 -7.71
C TYR A 10 0.24 -30.68 -6.59
N ALA A 11 -1.03 -30.51 -6.22
CA ALA A 11 -1.43 -29.64 -5.12
C ALA A 11 -0.83 -30.09 -3.79
N ALA A 12 -0.75 -31.41 -3.56
CA ALA A 12 -0.11 -31.98 -2.38
C ALA A 12 1.40 -31.74 -2.38
N ALA A 13 2.08 -31.95 -3.51
CA ALA A 13 3.53 -31.80 -3.62
C ALA A 13 4.02 -30.35 -3.36
N VAL A 14 3.18 -29.38 -3.69
CA VAL A 14 3.50 -27.94 -3.65
C VAL A 14 2.92 -27.22 -2.43
N ARG A 15 2.11 -27.91 -1.61
CA ARG A 15 1.37 -27.33 -0.46
C ARG A 15 2.21 -26.46 0.47
N ASP A 16 3.45 -26.86 0.77
CA ASP A 16 4.32 -26.18 1.73
C ASP A 16 5.25 -25.14 1.08
N LEU A 17 5.06 -24.86 -0.22
CA LEU A 17 5.92 -23.97 -0.99
C LEU A 17 5.21 -22.64 -1.26
N PRO A 18 5.96 -21.52 -1.24
CA PRO A 18 5.38 -20.23 -1.52
C PRO A 18 5.06 -20.09 -3.01
N LEU A 19 3.97 -19.40 -3.33
CA LEU A 19 3.45 -19.24 -4.70
C LEU A 19 4.52 -18.74 -5.70
N TRP A 20 5.37 -17.80 -5.29
CA TRP A 20 6.41 -17.26 -6.18
C TRP A 20 7.39 -18.36 -6.64
N ALA A 21 7.73 -19.32 -5.76
CA ALA A 21 8.65 -20.42 -6.09
C ALA A 21 8.02 -21.40 -7.08
N VAL A 22 6.70 -21.60 -6.99
CA VAL A 22 5.89 -22.41 -7.91
C VAL A 22 5.85 -21.80 -9.30
N ILE A 23 5.62 -20.48 -9.37
CA ILE A 23 5.58 -19.74 -10.63
C ILE A 23 6.96 -19.79 -11.30
N GLU A 24 8.03 -19.52 -10.56
CA GLU A 24 9.38 -19.59 -11.11
C GLU A 24 9.76 -21.00 -11.56
N ALA A 25 9.40 -22.04 -10.80
CA ALA A 25 9.63 -23.42 -11.21
C ALA A 25 8.89 -23.74 -12.52
N SER A 26 7.62 -23.31 -12.64
CA SER A 26 6.84 -23.43 -13.88
C SER A 26 7.54 -22.77 -15.06
N GLU A 27 8.07 -21.56 -14.85
CA GLU A 27 8.83 -20.82 -15.86
C GLU A 27 10.15 -21.50 -16.25
N ARG A 28 10.86 -22.10 -15.29
CA ARG A 28 12.08 -22.88 -15.57
C ARG A 28 11.79 -24.14 -16.39
N PHE A 29 10.71 -24.86 -16.07
CA PHE A 29 10.28 -26.01 -16.87
C PHE A 29 9.83 -25.61 -18.28
N ARG A 30 9.13 -24.47 -18.41
CA ARG A 30 8.68 -23.92 -19.70
C ARG A 30 9.85 -23.47 -20.57
N SER A 31 10.83 -22.80 -19.99
CA SER A 31 12.03 -22.30 -20.68
C SER A 31 13.13 -23.35 -20.88
N GLY A 32 13.00 -24.53 -20.24
CA GLY A 32 14.02 -25.58 -20.26
C GLY A 32 15.25 -25.28 -19.41
N ARG A 33 15.22 -24.24 -18.57
CA ARG A 33 16.32 -23.81 -17.70
C ARG A 33 16.14 -24.33 -16.27
N THR A 34 15.96 -25.64 -16.13
CA THR A 34 15.77 -26.26 -14.81
C THR A 34 17.09 -26.32 -14.04
N LEU A 35 17.01 -26.13 -12.72
CA LEU A 35 18.13 -26.27 -11.79
C LEU A 35 18.44 -27.75 -11.56
N ILE A 36 17.41 -28.61 -11.55
CA ILE A 36 17.56 -30.05 -11.42
C ILE A 36 17.74 -30.72 -12.79
N LYS A 37 18.31 -31.93 -12.76
CA LYS A 37 18.35 -32.81 -13.93
C LYS A 37 16.94 -33.31 -14.25
N ARG A 38 16.31 -32.68 -15.24
CA ARG A 38 14.97 -33.01 -15.72
C ARG A 38 14.93 -34.36 -16.46
N ARG A 39 13.90 -35.16 -16.21
CA ARG A 39 13.52 -36.26 -17.10
C ARG A 39 12.79 -35.71 -18.32
N ILE A 40 13.24 -36.12 -19.50
CA ILE A 40 12.66 -35.64 -20.75
C ILE A 40 11.26 -36.26 -20.90
N GLY A 41 10.25 -35.40 -20.92
CA GLY A 41 8.84 -35.77 -21.01
C GLY A 41 7.97 -34.54 -21.25
N PHE A 42 6.74 -34.79 -21.70
CA PHE A 42 5.75 -33.75 -22.02
C PHE A 42 5.46 -32.83 -20.82
N ARG A 43 5.45 -33.40 -19.61
CA ARG A 43 5.26 -32.69 -18.34
C ARG A 43 6.27 -33.19 -17.31
N PRO A 44 6.65 -32.37 -16.32
CA PRO A 44 7.42 -32.85 -15.18
C PRO A 44 6.62 -33.85 -14.35
N ASP A 45 7.31 -34.58 -13.48
CA ASP A 45 6.67 -35.31 -12.39
C ASP A 45 6.34 -34.35 -11.22
N SER A 46 5.32 -34.67 -10.42
CA SER A 46 4.92 -33.80 -9.28
C SER A 46 6.05 -33.66 -8.26
N ALA A 47 6.79 -34.74 -8.00
CA ALA A 47 7.96 -34.76 -7.14
C ALA A 47 9.13 -33.95 -7.74
N GLU A 48 9.40 -34.09 -9.03
CA GLU A 48 10.43 -33.31 -9.74
C GLU A 48 10.10 -31.82 -9.70
N PHE A 49 8.83 -31.46 -9.89
CA PHE A 49 8.37 -30.08 -9.86
C PHE A 49 8.56 -29.44 -8.47
N ALA A 50 8.18 -30.15 -7.41
CA ALA A 50 8.38 -29.68 -6.04
C ALA A 50 9.87 -29.55 -5.68
N LEU A 51 10.71 -30.46 -6.18
CA LEU A 51 12.15 -30.40 -5.97
C LEU A 51 12.76 -29.15 -6.63
N GLU A 52 12.42 -28.88 -7.89
CA GLU A 52 12.88 -27.69 -8.62
C GLU A 52 12.49 -26.39 -7.89
N ALA A 53 11.26 -26.31 -7.38
CA ALA A 53 10.81 -25.17 -6.59
C ALA A 53 11.61 -25.02 -5.28
N ARG A 54 11.93 -26.13 -4.59
CA ARG A 54 12.77 -26.12 -3.38
C ARG A 54 14.21 -25.69 -3.67
N GLU A 55 14.80 -26.17 -4.76
CA GLU A 55 16.14 -25.78 -5.20
C GLU A 55 16.21 -24.28 -5.51
N GLY A 56 15.18 -23.74 -6.18
CA GLY A 56 15.07 -22.30 -6.43
C GLY A 56 15.04 -21.45 -5.16
N MET A 57 14.58 -22.00 -4.03
CA MET A 57 14.53 -21.30 -2.74
C MET A 57 15.87 -21.29 -1.99
N ILE A 58 16.82 -22.18 -2.31
CA ILE A 58 18.12 -22.27 -1.63
C ILE A 58 18.86 -20.91 -1.62
N PRO A 59 19.04 -20.19 -2.75
CA PRO A 59 19.74 -18.90 -2.73
C PRO A 59 19.03 -17.87 -1.85
N VAL A 60 17.69 -17.83 -1.88
CA VAL A 60 16.89 -16.92 -1.05
C VAL A 60 17.04 -17.24 0.43
N ARG A 61 16.99 -18.53 0.80
CA ARG A 61 17.23 -18.98 2.18
C ARG A 61 18.64 -18.64 2.66
N ALA A 62 19.65 -18.80 1.80
CA ALA A 62 21.02 -18.43 2.11
C ALA A 62 21.16 -16.91 2.36
N GLN A 63 20.46 -16.08 1.58
CA GLN A 63 20.40 -14.64 1.81
C GLN A 63 19.75 -14.30 3.15
N PHE A 64 18.62 -14.93 3.49
CA PHE A 64 17.98 -14.72 4.80
C PHE A 64 18.88 -15.11 5.96
N VAL A 65 19.60 -16.23 5.89
CA VAL A 65 20.58 -16.62 6.90
C VAL A 65 21.68 -15.57 7.02
N ARG A 66 22.18 -15.05 5.91
CA ARG A 66 23.19 -13.98 5.90
C ARG A 66 22.67 -12.70 6.55
N VAL A 67 21.46 -12.26 6.20
CA VAL A 67 20.82 -11.06 6.77
C VAL A 67 20.62 -11.24 8.26
N ASN A 68 20.06 -12.36 8.70
CA ASN A 68 19.90 -12.67 10.12
C ASN A 68 21.25 -12.70 10.85
N ARG A 69 22.30 -13.21 10.22
CA ARG A 69 23.65 -13.18 10.80
C ARG A 69 24.16 -11.75 10.96
N ILE A 70 23.92 -10.86 9.99
CA ILE A 70 24.32 -9.45 10.08
C ILE A 70 23.52 -8.74 11.18
N LEU A 71 22.19 -8.84 11.14
CA LEU A 71 21.30 -8.18 12.10
C LEU A 71 21.51 -8.68 13.53
N ASN A 72 21.76 -9.98 13.72
CA ASN A 72 22.08 -10.53 15.04
C ASN A 72 23.55 -10.34 15.44
N ALA A 73 24.45 -10.03 14.49
CA ALA A 73 25.85 -9.72 14.79
C ALA A 73 26.05 -8.25 15.16
N GLU A 74 25.16 -7.35 14.74
CA GLU A 74 25.06 -6.01 15.31
C GLU A 74 24.51 -6.14 16.74
N VAL A 75 25.43 -6.34 17.68
CA VAL A 75 25.14 -6.21 19.11
C VAL A 75 24.75 -4.76 19.34
N TYR A 76 23.46 -4.50 19.37
CA TYR A 76 22.94 -3.24 19.88
C TYR A 76 23.20 -3.20 21.37
N GLU A 77 24.11 -2.33 21.80
CA GLU A 77 24.13 -1.91 23.20
C GLU A 77 22.78 -1.24 23.49
N LEU A 78 21.98 -1.88 24.35
CA LEU A 78 20.74 -1.29 24.83
C LEU A 78 21.07 0.10 25.39
N PRO A 79 20.36 1.17 24.96
CA PRO A 79 20.65 2.52 25.40
C PRO A 79 20.67 2.56 26.92
N SER A 80 21.73 3.14 27.50
CA SER A 80 21.87 3.20 28.95
C SER A 80 20.68 3.97 29.56
N PRO A 81 20.33 3.73 30.83
CA PRO A 81 19.27 4.48 31.50
C PRO A 81 19.49 6.00 31.41
N LYS A 82 20.76 6.43 31.40
CA LYS A 82 21.15 7.84 31.26
C LYS A 82 20.86 8.40 29.87
N ASP A 83 21.10 7.62 28.82
CA ASP A 83 20.81 8.04 27.44
C ASP A 83 19.31 8.12 27.19
N ARG A 84 18.55 7.18 27.76
CA ARG A 84 17.08 7.21 27.72
C ARG A 84 16.52 8.46 28.41
N ALA A 85 17.00 8.77 29.61
CA ALA A 85 16.61 9.97 30.34
C ALA A 85 16.96 11.25 29.57
N LYS A 86 18.12 11.30 28.91
CA LYS A 86 18.52 12.43 28.06
C LYS A 86 17.60 12.60 26.85
N VAL A 87 17.23 11.51 26.18
CA VAL A 87 16.29 11.53 25.06
C VAL A 87 14.90 11.98 25.52
N GLU A 88 14.44 11.52 26.69
CA GLU A 88 13.15 11.90 27.25
C GLU A 88 13.11 13.39 27.61
N GLN A 89 14.16 13.93 28.22
CA GLN A 89 14.32 15.36 28.48
C GLN A 89 14.32 16.18 27.19
N LEU A 90 15.02 15.72 26.14
CA LEU A 90 15.04 16.39 24.84
C LEU A 90 13.67 16.33 24.16
N ALA A 91 12.95 15.23 24.29
CA ALA A 91 11.60 15.06 23.76
C ALA A 91 10.57 15.93 24.50
N GLU A 92 10.71 16.10 25.82
CA GLU A 92 9.91 17.04 26.61
C GLU A 92 10.21 18.49 26.23
N ALA A 93 11.49 18.86 26.12
CA ALA A 93 11.88 20.19 25.67
C ALA A 93 11.42 20.48 24.23
N PHE A 94 11.42 19.47 23.36
CA PHE A 94 10.84 19.59 22.02
C PHE A 94 9.32 19.77 22.09
N ARG A 95 8.60 18.92 22.82
CA ARG A 95 7.14 19.08 23.02
C ARG A 95 6.78 20.45 23.58
N ALA A 96 7.51 20.93 24.59
CA ALA A 96 7.29 22.26 25.17
C ALA A 96 7.53 23.38 24.14
N ARG A 97 8.59 23.27 23.32
CA ARG A 97 8.87 24.21 22.22
C ARG A 97 7.86 24.11 21.08
N SER A 98 7.35 22.92 20.79
CA SER A 98 6.35 22.71 19.74
C SER A 98 4.96 23.13 20.17
N MET A 99 4.64 23.22 21.46
CA MET A 99 3.37 23.76 21.96
C MET A 99 3.38 25.30 22.04
N ALA A 100 4.57 25.90 22.06
CA ALA A 100 4.75 27.32 21.81
C ALA A 100 4.85 27.55 20.29
N GLY A 101 3.86 28.21 19.70
CA GLY A 101 3.97 28.71 18.33
C GLY A 101 5.22 29.58 18.15
N ALA A 102 5.67 29.75 16.90
CA ALA A 102 6.93 30.43 16.55
C ALA A 102 7.15 31.81 17.22
N ASP A 103 6.07 32.47 17.66
CA ASP A 103 6.06 33.78 18.32
C ASP A 103 5.91 33.70 19.85
N GLY A 104 6.07 32.52 20.47
CA GLY A 104 5.85 32.29 21.90
C GLY A 104 4.38 32.26 22.33
N ARG A 105 3.45 32.30 21.37
CA ARG A 105 2.00 32.18 21.62
C ARG A 105 1.58 30.71 21.63
N PRO A 106 0.66 30.27 22.49
CA PRO A 106 0.16 28.90 22.46
C PRO A 106 -0.40 28.57 21.07
N ILE A 107 -0.11 27.36 20.57
CA ILE A 107 -0.71 26.89 19.32
C ILE A 107 -2.23 26.90 19.49
N PRO A 108 -2.99 27.56 18.58
CA PRO A 108 -4.43 27.59 18.69
C PRO A 108 -5.00 26.18 18.62
N THR A 109 -5.89 25.87 19.56
CA THR A 109 -6.57 24.58 19.61
C THR A 109 -7.42 24.37 18.36
N GLU A 110 -7.72 23.12 18.01
CA GLU A 110 -8.50 22.79 16.81
C GLU A 110 -9.86 23.52 16.79
N ALA A 111 -10.48 23.70 17.96
CA ALA A 111 -11.71 24.47 18.14
C ALA A 111 -11.54 25.99 17.90
N GLU A 112 -10.38 26.57 18.24
CA GLU A 112 -10.06 27.97 17.95
C GLU A 112 -9.78 28.19 16.47
N ILE A 113 -9.09 27.25 15.83
CA ILE A 113 -8.87 27.26 14.37
C ILE A 113 -10.21 27.16 13.65
N GLY A 114 -11.12 26.28 14.10
CA GLY A 114 -12.47 26.14 13.57
C GLY A 114 -13.27 27.44 13.64
N ARG A 115 -13.29 28.09 14.81
CA ARG A 115 -13.98 29.38 15.01
C ARG A 115 -13.40 30.50 14.15
N ALA A 116 -12.07 30.59 14.05
CA ALA A 116 -11.41 31.60 13.20
C ALA A 116 -11.70 31.39 11.72
N ARG A 117 -11.70 30.15 11.23
CA ARG A 117 -12.07 29.80 9.85
C ARG A 117 -13.53 30.12 9.55
N GLU A 118 -14.43 29.83 10.48
CA GLU A 118 -15.85 30.11 10.31
C GLU A 118 -16.15 31.61 10.28
N ALA A 119 -15.48 32.40 11.14
CA ALA A 119 -15.57 33.85 11.12
C ALA A 119 -15.04 34.44 9.80
N ALA A 120 -13.87 33.99 9.34
CA ALA A 120 -13.30 34.42 8.06
C ALA A 120 -14.21 34.05 6.87
N LEU A 121 -14.83 32.87 6.90
CA LEU A 121 -15.79 32.44 5.89
C LEU A 121 -17.04 33.33 5.90
N ARG A 122 -17.57 33.67 7.08
CA ARG A 122 -18.70 34.60 7.22
C ARG A 122 -18.38 35.98 6.65
N ASP A 123 -17.19 36.50 6.93
CA ASP A 123 -16.75 37.80 6.41
C ASP A 123 -16.57 37.79 4.89
N GLN A 124 -16.01 36.71 4.33
CA GLN A 124 -15.91 36.51 2.88
C GLN A 124 -17.29 36.44 2.23
N VAL A 125 -18.24 35.70 2.81
CA VAL A 125 -19.63 35.64 2.32
C VAL A 125 -20.30 37.01 2.39
N ALA A 126 -20.09 37.77 3.47
CA ALA A 126 -20.62 39.12 3.61
C ALA A 126 -19.99 40.12 2.62
N ALA A 127 -18.69 39.99 2.32
CA ALA A 127 -18.03 40.77 1.29
C ALA A 127 -18.57 40.45 -0.11
N LEU A 128 -18.75 39.15 -0.44
CA LEU A 128 -19.34 38.70 -1.69
C LEU A 128 -20.79 39.16 -1.88
N ARG A 129 -21.58 39.20 -0.80
CA ARG A 129 -22.95 39.76 -0.83
C ARG A 129 -22.94 41.27 -1.11
N ARG A 130 -21.96 42.01 -0.59
CA ARG A 130 -21.81 43.46 -0.81
C ARG A 130 -21.34 43.82 -2.21
N THR A 131 -20.53 42.98 -2.86
CA THR A 131 -20.03 43.22 -4.23
C THR A 131 -21.04 42.88 -5.33
N GLY A 132 -22.29 42.55 -4.98
CA GLY A 132 -23.37 42.33 -5.96
C GLY A 132 -23.28 41.01 -6.74
N ALA A 133 -22.39 40.09 -6.35
CA ALA A 133 -22.32 38.73 -6.92
C ALA A 133 -23.47 37.80 -6.44
N SER A 134 -24.62 38.38 -6.07
CA SER A 134 -25.76 37.69 -5.47
C SER A 134 -26.40 36.65 -6.39
N GLY A 135 -26.31 36.84 -7.71
CA GLY A 135 -26.83 35.87 -8.68
C GLY A 135 -26.01 34.57 -8.79
N GLY A 136 -24.70 34.65 -8.58
CA GLY A 136 -23.81 33.48 -8.73
C GLY A 136 -23.83 32.54 -7.54
N ILE A 137 -24.03 33.07 -6.32
CA ILE A 137 -24.01 32.29 -5.08
C ILE A 137 -25.31 31.51 -4.89
N SER A 138 -26.48 32.11 -5.19
CA SER A 138 -27.74 31.36 -5.17
C SER A 138 -27.70 30.21 -6.17
N ALA A 139 -27.22 30.44 -7.40
CA ALA A 139 -27.05 29.39 -8.39
C ALA A 139 -26.07 28.28 -7.94
N LEU A 140 -25.04 28.63 -7.14
CA LEU A 140 -24.10 27.64 -6.59
C LEU A 140 -24.69 26.86 -5.42
N MET A 141 -25.48 27.51 -4.56
CA MET A 141 -26.20 26.90 -3.43
C MET A 141 -27.30 25.96 -3.93
N ASP A 142 -28.08 26.39 -4.92
CA ASP A 142 -29.09 25.55 -5.59
C ASP A 142 -28.44 24.31 -6.22
N ARG A 143 -27.23 24.47 -6.81
CA ARG A 143 -26.46 23.35 -7.37
C ARG A 143 -25.89 22.42 -6.29
N LEU A 144 -25.57 22.94 -5.10
CA LEU A 144 -25.09 22.16 -3.96
C LEU A 144 -26.22 21.36 -3.31
N ASP A 145 -27.40 21.96 -3.16
CA ASP A 145 -28.60 21.32 -2.64
C ASP A 145 -29.15 20.27 -3.61
N ALA A 146 -29.13 20.55 -4.92
CA ALA A 146 -29.42 19.54 -5.95
C ALA A 146 -28.45 18.36 -5.93
N LYS A 147 -27.19 18.58 -5.52
CA LYS A 147 -26.18 17.50 -5.39
C LYS A 147 -26.34 16.72 -4.08
N ARG A 148 -26.86 17.33 -3.01
CA ARG A 148 -27.19 16.64 -1.75
C ARG A 148 -28.49 15.84 -1.79
N GLY A 149 -29.43 16.21 -2.65
CA GLY A 149 -30.73 15.53 -2.81
C GLY A 149 -30.76 14.37 -3.83
N ARG A 150 -29.64 14.03 -4.50
CA ARG A 150 -29.62 12.96 -5.51
C ARG A 150 -29.23 11.62 -4.89
N PRO A 151 -30.13 10.62 -4.81
CA PRO A 151 -29.71 9.24 -4.54
C PRO A 151 -28.82 8.75 -5.69
N ALA A 152 -27.78 7.98 -5.35
CA ALA A 152 -26.78 7.49 -6.27
C ALA A 152 -27.42 6.74 -7.47
N GLN A 153 -27.39 7.37 -8.64
CA GLN A 153 -27.60 6.71 -9.92
C GLN A 153 -26.41 7.09 -10.83
N GLY A 154 -25.38 6.24 -10.83
CA GLY A 154 -24.54 6.00 -12.00
C GLY A 154 -24.78 4.55 -12.39
N SER A 155 -25.55 4.24 -13.44
CA SER A 155 -25.22 4.39 -14.86
C SER A 155 -23.86 3.76 -15.19
N LEU A 156 -23.95 2.51 -15.67
CA LEU A 156 -22.90 1.77 -16.33
C LEU A 156 -22.18 2.65 -17.36
N VAL A 157 -20.86 2.59 -17.32
CA VAL A 157 -19.96 3.12 -18.33
C VAL A 157 -20.05 2.17 -19.53
N GLU A 158 -20.67 2.62 -20.63
CA GLU A 158 -20.38 2.05 -21.94
C GLU A 158 -19.05 2.65 -22.42
N GLU A 159 -18.03 1.79 -22.52
CA GLU A 159 -16.74 2.14 -23.11
C GLU A 159 -16.87 2.32 -24.63
N PRO A 160 -16.32 3.38 -25.23
CA PRO A 160 -16.24 3.50 -26.67
C PRO A 160 -15.07 2.65 -27.19
N THR A 161 -15.37 1.48 -27.76
CA THR A 161 -14.42 0.69 -28.55
C THR A 161 -14.14 1.40 -29.88
N GLY A 162 -12.91 1.88 -30.04
CA GLY A 162 -12.38 2.35 -31.31
C GLY A 162 -12.18 1.20 -32.30
N GLU A 163 -12.75 1.35 -33.48
CA GLU A 163 -12.60 0.46 -34.63
C GLU A 163 -11.49 1.01 -35.53
N PRO A 164 -10.41 0.26 -35.83
CA PRO A 164 -9.44 0.66 -36.83
C PRO A 164 -9.84 0.14 -38.22
N ASP A 165 -9.89 1.11 -39.13
CA ASP A 165 -10.02 1.04 -40.57
C ASP A 165 -9.16 -0.07 -41.24
N ARG A 166 -9.74 -0.81 -42.18
CA ARG A 166 -9.05 -1.67 -43.14
C ARG A 166 -9.68 -1.44 -44.53
N THR A 167 -8.97 -0.68 -45.35
CA THR A 167 -9.02 -0.76 -46.81
C THR A 167 -7.65 -1.17 -47.34
#